data_AF-A0A7V7CYZ8-F1
#
_entry.id   AF-A0A7V7CYZ8-F1
#
_cell.length_a   1.000
_cell.length_b   1.000
_cell.length_c   1.000
_cell.angle_alpha   90.00
_cell.angle_beta   90.00
_cell.angle_gamma   90.00
#
_symmetry.space_group_name_H-M   'P 1'
#
loop_
_entity.id
_entity.type
_entity.pdbx_description
1 polymer ?
#
loop_
_entity_poly.entity_id
_entity_poly.type
_entity_poly.pdbx_seq_one_letter_code
_entity_poly.pdbx_strand_id
1 'polypeptide(L)'
;MDQKLRLFSIVNSWRNLFERVCSRAGQNRKYGLHNLAQARLFYPDVPAVFYTRKSLMNDAVVMFRSHADGLFIKPTGGNDRETKKLTGEYAPQLLKDLKGIILSAQTGLGSNVVH
;
A
#
# COMPACT_ATOMS: atom_id res chain seq x y z
N MET A 1 -32.92 -20.49 -1.85
CA MET A 1 -31.57 -19.91 -1.84
C MET A 1 -31.72 -18.40 -1.75
N ASP A 2 -31.18 -17.78 -0.71
CA ASP A 2 -31.34 -16.35 -0.40
C ASP A 2 -30.88 -15.46 -1.58
N GLN A 3 -31.67 -14.45 -1.96
CA GLN A 3 -31.35 -13.54 -3.07
C GLN A 3 -29.99 -12.84 -2.87
N LYS A 4 -29.59 -12.61 -1.62
CA LYS A 4 -28.26 -12.06 -1.28
C LYS A 4 -27.12 -12.98 -1.71
N LEU A 5 -27.29 -14.29 -1.57
CA LEU A 5 -26.28 -15.29 -1.96
C LEU A 5 -26.13 -15.38 -3.48
N ARG A 6 -27.22 -15.21 -4.24
CA ARG A 6 -27.16 -15.13 -5.71
C ARG A 6 -26.41 -13.90 -6.19
N LEU A 7 -26.76 -12.72 -5.67
CA LEU A 7 -26.09 -11.48 -6.05
C LEU A 7 -24.61 -11.51 -5.66
N PHE A 8 -24.29 -11.99 -4.46
CA PHE A 8 -22.92 -12.17 -4.02
C PHE A 8 -22.14 -13.11 -4.95
N SER A 9 -22.70 -14.27 -5.31
CA SER A 9 -22.04 -15.24 -6.20
C SER A 9 -21.76 -14.66 -7.59
N ILE A 10 -22.69 -13.88 -8.14
CA ILE A 10 -22.50 -13.20 -9.42
C ILE A 10 -21.36 -12.19 -9.27
N VAL A 11 -21.47 -11.22 -8.36
CA VAL A 11 -20.46 -10.17 -8.15
C VAL A 11 -19.07 -10.77 -7.85
N ASN A 12 -19.01 -11.85 -7.07
CA ASN A 12 -17.77 -12.54 -6.76
C ASN A 12 -17.13 -13.18 -8.00
N SER A 13 -17.94 -13.71 -8.93
CA SER A 13 -17.44 -14.27 -10.20
C SER A 13 -16.84 -13.19 -11.11
N TRP A 14 -17.50 -12.02 -11.21
CA TRP A 14 -16.96 -10.85 -11.93
C TRP A 14 -15.68 -10.32 -11.30
N ARG A 15 -15.63 -10.25 -9.95
CA ARG A 15 -14.42 -9.88 -9.21
C ARG A 15 -13.27 -10.84 -9.50
N ASN A 16 -13.52 -12.15 -9.48
CA ASN A 16 -12.49 -13.16 -9.76
C ASN A 16 -11.99 -13.10 -11.21
N LEU A 17 -12.89 -12.84 -12.18
CA LEU A 17 -12.51 -12.65 -13.57
C LEU A 17 -11.63 -11.40 -13.74
N PHE A 18 -12.06 -10.27 -13.15
CA PHE A 18 -11.29 -9.03 -13.13
C PHE A 18 -9.91 -9.23 -12.49
N GLU A 19 -9.84 -9.85 -11.30
CA GLU A 19 -8.58 -10.15 -10.62
C GLU A 19 -7.65 -11.03 -11.49
N ARG A 20 -8.19 -12.01 -12.21
CA ARG A 20 -7.41 -12.86 -13.14
C ARG A 20 -6.87 -12.07 -14.34
N VAL A 21 -7.68 -11.20 -14.94
CA VAL A 21 -7.26 -10.36 -16.07
C VAL A 21 -6.20 -9.35 -15.64
N CYS A 22 -6.42 -8.64 -14.53
CA CYS A 22 -5.43 -7.73 -13.95
C CYS A 22 -4.13 -8.46 -13.60
N SER A 23 -4.21 -9.67 -13.05
CA SER A 23 -3.01 -10.48 -12.75
C SER A 23 -2.21 -10.85 -14.00
N ARG A 24 -2.88 -11.19 -15.10
CA ARG A 24 -2.23 -11.46 -16.40
C ARG A 24 -1.59 -10.21 -17.00
N ALA A 25 -2.15 -9.03 -16.72
CA ALA A 25 -1.57 -7.74 -17.09
C ALA A 25 -0.48 -7.27 -16.10
N GLY A 26 -0.02 -8.13 -15.20
CA GLY A 26 0.97 -7.81 -14.17
C GLY A 26 0.43 -7.04 -12.97
N GLN A 27 -0.78 -6.48 -13.05
CA GLN A 27 -1.46 -5.71 -12.00
C GLN A 27 -2.19 -6.61 -10.98
N ASN A 28 -1.49 -7.58 -10.38
CA ASN A 28 -2.04 -8.34 -9.25
C ASN A 28 -1.68 -7.72 -7.89
N ARG A 29 -2.22 -8.28 -6.80
CA ARG A 29 -1.86 -7.90 -5.42
C ARG A 29 -0.35 -7.98 -5.14
N LYS A 30 0.40 -8.78 -5.90
CA LYS A 30 1.86 -8.90 -5.79
C LYS A 30 2.60 -7.85 -6.61
N TYR A 31 1.93 -7.04 -7.43
CA TYR A 31 2.57 -6.01 -8.27
C TYR A 31 3.36 -5.01 -7.43
N GLY A 32 2.75 -4.48 -6.36
CA GLY A 32 3.44 -3.57 -5.45
C GLY A 32 4.66 -4.21 -4.78
N LEU A 33 4.55 -5.47 -4.35
CA LEU A 33 5.65 -6.21 -3.72
C LEU A 33 6.76 -6.56 -4.71
N HIS A 34 6.41 -6.90 -5.94
CA HIS A 34 7.38 -7.13 -7.02
C HIS A 34 8.14 -5.85 -7.33
N ASN A 35 7.44 -4.72 -7.46
CA ASN A 35 8.08 -3.41 -7.68
C ASN A 35 8.99 -3.02 -6.51
N LEU A 36 8.59 -3.29 -5.27
CA LEU A 36 9.45 -3.10 -4.11
C LEU A 36 10.71 -3.96 -4.23
N ALA A 37 10.59 -5.24 -4.57
CA ALA A 37 11.74 -6.12 -4.73
C ALA A 37 12.68 -5.64 -5.85
N GLN A 38 12.14 -5.15 -6.97
CA GLN A 38 12.95 -4.56 -8.04
C GLN A 38 13.61 -3.25 -7.60
N ALA A 39 12.88 -2.37 -6.92
CA ALA A 39 13.42 -1.12 -6.38
C ALA A 39 14.56 -1.39 -5.39
N ARG A 40 14.41 -2.37 -4.50
CA ARG A 40 15.46 -2.81 -3.56
C ARG A 40 16.69 -3.37 -4.28
N LEU A 41 16.49 -4.08 -5.40
CA LEU A 41 17.59 -4.64 -6.18
C LEU A 41 18.41 -3.57 -6.90
N PHE A 42 17.74 -2.62 -7.56
CA PHE A 42 18.41 -1.63 -8.41
C PHE A 42 18.78 -0.33 -7.68
N TYR A 43 18.11 -0.03 -6.57
CA TYR A 43 18.27 1.20 -5.80
C TYR A 43 18.30 0.88 -4.28
N PRO A 44 19.30 0.12 -3.80
CA PRO A 44 19.33 -0.39 -2.43
C PRO A 44 19.33 0.71 -1.36
N ASP A 45 19.92 1.86 -1.66
CA ASP A 45 20.07 2.99 -0.72
C ASP A 45 18.91 4.01 -0.79
N VAL A 46 17.94 3.80 -1.68
CA VAL A 46 16.79 4.69 -1.82
C VAL A 46 15.68 4.21 -0.90
N PRO A 47 15.15 5.03 0.02
CA PRO A 47 14.02 4.64 0.85
C PRO A 47 12.76 4.31 0.03
N ALA A 48 12.09 3.22 0.36
CA ALA A 48 10.90 2.72 -0.32
C ALA A 48 9.82 2.45 0.70
N VAL A 49 8.68 3.10 0.50
CA VAL A 49 7.56 3.12 1.44
C VAL A 49 6.28 2.79 0.68
N PHE A 50 5.28 2.28 1.39
CA PHE A 50 3.96 2.02 0.82
C PHE A 50 2.96 3.06 1.31
N TYR A 51 2.00 3.41 0.45
CA TYR A 51 0.88 4.26 0.79
C TYR A 51 -0.44 3.63 0.32
N THR A 52 -1.30 3.23 1.26
CA THR A 52 -2.50 2.42 0.96
C THR A 52 -3.74 2.88 1.71
N ARG A 53 -4.95 2.75 1.12
CA ARG A 53 -6.23 3.05 1.80
C ARG A 53 -6.70 1.93 2.74
N LYS A 54 -6.25 0.69 2.51
CA LYS A 54 -6.55 -0.49 3.33
C LYS A 54 -5.31 -1.37 3.34
N SER A 55 -4.61 -1.42 4.46
CA SER A 55 -3.59 -2.43 4.70
C SER A 55 -4.28 -3.67 5.26
N LEU A 56 -4.33 -4.76 4.48
CA LEU A 56 -4.51 -6.07 5.10
C LEU A 56 -3.24 -6.34 5.88
N MET A 57 -3.34 -6.68 7.17
CA MET A 57 -2.17 -6.89 8.05
C MET A 57 -1.17 -7.89 7.45
N ASN A 58 -1.67 -8.90 6.73
CA ASN A 58 -0.85 -9.88 6.02
C ASN A 58 0.00 -9.27 4.90
N ASP A 59 -0.52 -8.28 4.18
CA ASP A 59 0.25 -7.58 3.14
C ASP A 59 1.35 -6.72 3.79
N ALA A 60 1.10 -6.18 4.99
CA ALA A 60 2.10 -5.45 5.75
C ALA A 60 3.29 -6.33 6.16
N VAL A 61 3.02 -7.54 6.65
CA VAL A 61 4.07 -8.51 7.01
C VAL A 61 4.95 -8.86 5.81
N VAL A 62 4.34 -9.15 4.65
CA VAL A 62 5.10 -9.50 3.44
C VAL A 62 5.91 -8.32 2.94
N MET A 63 5.35 -7.11 2.97
CA MET A 63 6.05 -5.89 2.59
C MET A 63 7.28 -5.63 3.48
N PHE A 64 7.16 -5.69 4.81
CA PHE A 64 8.31 -5.45 5.69
C PHE A 64 9.40 -6.54 5.55
N ARG A 65 9.01 -7.79 5.29
CA ARG A 65 9.97 -8.86 4.91
C ARG A 65 10.72 -8.56 3.61
N SER A 66 10.12 -7.77 2.73
CA SER A 66 10.75 -7.27 1.50
C SER A 66 11.51 -5.96 1.71
N HIS A 67 11.83 -5.59 2.96
CA HIS A 67 12.67 -4.43 3.31
C HIS A 67 12.06 -3.09 2.89
N ALA A 68 10.75 -2.92 3.07
CA ALA A 68 10.15 -1.59 3.03
C ALA A 68 10.54 -0.79 4.27
N ASP A 69 10.80 0.49 4.09
CA ASP A 69 11.22 1.42 5.14
C ASP A 69 10.03 2.07 5.87
N GLY A 70 8.81 1.88 5.35
CA GLY A 70 7.62 2.45 5.97
C GLY A 70 6.30 2.08 5.29
N LEU A 71 5.23 2.18 6.07
CA LEU A 71 3.86 2.00 5.63
C LEU A 71 3.01 3.17 6.10
N PHE A 72 2.34 3.81 5.15
CA PHE A 72 1.43 4.92 5.40
C PHE A 72 0.01 4.55 5.01
N ILE A 73 -0.94 4.92 5.85
CA ILE A 73 -2.37 4.73 5.58
C ILE A 73 -2.92 6.02 4.97
N LYS A 74 -3.47 5.90 3.76
CA LYS A 74 -4.15 6.99 3.08
C LYS A 74 -5.47 7.29 3.79
N PRO A 75 -5.70 8.54 4.21
CA PRO A 75 -6.99 8.95 4.75
C PRO A 75 -8.11 8.65 3.75
N THR A 76 -9.22 8.13 4.26
CA THR A 76 -10.39 7.80 3.45
C THR A 76 -11.62 8.49 4.06
N GLY A 77 -12.25 9.36 3.28
CA GLY A 77 -13.52 10.00 3.65
C GLY A 77 -14.71 9.18 3.17
N GLY A 78 -15.92 9.58 3.56
CA GLY A 78 -17.18 8.96 3.10
C GLY A 78 -17.46 9.17 1.62
N ASN A 79 -16.75 10.09 0.96
CA ASN A 79 -16.80 10.31 -0.49
C ASN A 79 -15.44 10.80 -1.05
N ASP A 80 -15.35 10.95 -2.37
CA ASP A 80 -14.11 11.35 -3.05
C ASP A 80 -13.67 12.79 -2.72
N ARG A 81 -14.62 13.73 -2.56
CA ARG A 81 -14.32 15.12 -2.20
C ARG A 81 -13.70 15.19 -0.82
N GLU A 82 -14.28 14.46 0.14
CA GLU A 82 -13.78 14.36 1.50
C GLU A 82 -12.43 13.62 1.54
N THR A 83 -12.28 12.54 0.78
CA THR A 83 -10.98 11.85 0.64
C THR A 83 -9.90 12.79 0.11
N LYS A 84 -10.21 13.63 -0.89
CA LYS A 84 -9.27 14.61 -1.43
C LYS A 84 -8.89 15.66 -0.38
N LYS A 85 -9.87 16.17 0.37
CA LYS A 85 -9.64 17.12 1.48
C LYS A 85 -8.72 16.51 2.54
N LEU A 86 -9.07 15.35 3.09
CA LEU A 86 -8.29 14.66 4.12
C LEU A 86 -6.88 14.28 3.64
N THR A 87 -6.74 13.89 2.37
CA THR A 87 -5.41 13.63 1.78
C THR A 87 -4.57 14.91 1.75
N GLY A 88 -5.17 16.05 1.41
CA GLY A 88 -4.48 17.35 1.42
C GLY A 88 -4.08 17.79 2.83
N GLU A 89 -4.97 17.62 3.80
CA GLU A 89 -4.71 17.94 5.21
C GLU A 89 -3.61 17.04 5.83
N TYR A 90 -3.52 15.79 5.39
CA TYR A 90 -2.49 14.86 5.85
C TYR A 90 -1.14 15.06 5.16
N ALA A 91 -1.09 15.71 3.98
CA ALA A 91 0.14 15.84 3.19
C ALA A 91 1.32 16.47 3.95
N PRO A 92 1.16 17.52 4.78
CA PRO A 92 2.26 18.07 5.57
C PRO A 92 2.85 17.06 6.56
N GLN A 93 2.00 16.26 7.21
CA GLN A 93 2.42 15.23 8.15
C GLN A 93 3.15 14.11 7.41
N LEU A 94 2.60 13.64 6.28
CA LEU A 94 3.25 12.65 5.43
C LEU A 94 4.66 13.10 5.00
N LEU A 95 4.82 14.37 4.61
CA LEU A 95 6.13 14.92 4.24
C LEU A 95 7.11 14.92 5.43
N LYS A 96 6.64 15.22 6.63
CA LYS A 96 7.46 15.18 7.85
C LYS A 96 7.95 13.77 8.13
N ASP A 97 7.06 12.79 8.05
CA ASP A 97 7.39 11.39 8.34
C ASP A 97 8.34 10.81 7.27
N LEU A 98 8.10 11.11 6.00
CA LEU A 98 9.00 10.73 4.89
C LEU A 98 10.41 11.30 5.06
N LYS A 99 10.52 12.57 5.47
CA LYS A 99 11.84 13.17 5.78
C LYS A 99 12.55 12.44 6.90
N GLY A 100 11.82 12.00 7.93
CA GLY A 100 12.37 11.19 9.01
C GLY A 100 13.00 9.89 8.50
N ILE A 101 12.27 9.15 7.66
CA ILE A 101 12.76 7.90 7.05
C ILE A 101 14.02 8.15 6.20
N ILE A 102 14.00 9.18 5.36
CA ILE A 102 15.15 9.52 4.49
C ILE A 102 16.39 9.84 5.32
N LEU A 103 16.25 10.65 6.38
CA LEU A 103 17.37 11.02 7.24
C LEU A 103 17.92 9.83 8.02
N SER A 104 17.06 8.92 8.49
CA SER A 104 17.50 7.68 9.14
C SER A 104 18.27 6.75 8.22
N ALA A 105 17.82 6.61 6.96
CA ALA A 105 18.53 5.82 5.96
C ALA A 105 19.94 6.38 5.68
N GLN A 106 20.09 7.70 5.66
CA GLN A 106 21.38 8.38 5.40
C GLN A 106 22.36 8.31 6.56
N THR A 107 21.87 8.16 7.80
CA THR A 107 22.68 8.19 9.02
C THR A 107 23.04 6.81 9.56
N GLY A 108 22.52 5.73 8.96
CA GLY A 108 22.74 4.35 9.42
C GLY A 108 22.08 4.03 10.77
N LEU A 109 21.34 4.97 11.34
CA LEU A 109 20.55 4.80 12.56
C LEU A 109 19.17 4.31 12.16
N GLY A 110 18.98 2.98 12.16
CA GLY A 110 17.68 2.36 11.89
C GLY A 110 16.60 2.94 12.80
N SER A 111 15.63 3.64 12.23
CA SER A 111 14.52 4.23 12.97
C SER A 111 13.51 3.14 13.33
N ASN A 112 13.66 2.60 14.53
CA ASN A 112 12.56 1.96 15.24
C ASN A 112 11.55 3.04 15.64
N VAL A 113 10.63 3.40 14.74
CA VAL A 113 9.43 4.14 15.13
C VAL A 113 8.21 3.34 14.68
N VAL A 114 7.70 2.56 15.62
CA VAL A 114 6.36 1.98 15.56
C VAL A 114 5.40 3.04 16.08
N HIS A 115 4.46 3.46 15.23
CA HIS A 115 3.23 4.15 15.63
C HIS A 115 2.04 3.27 15.31
#